data_AF-A0A235CMW8-F1
#
_entry.id   AF-A0A235CMW8-F1
#
_cell.length_a   1.000
_cell.length_b   1.000
_cell.length_c   1.000
_cell.angle_alpha   90.00
_cell.angle_beta   90.00
_cell.angle_gamma   90.00
#
_symmetry.space_group_name_H-M   'P 1'
#
loop_
_entity.id
_entity.type
_entity.pdbx_description
1 polymer ?
#
loop_
_entity_poly.entity_id
_entity_poly.type
_entity_poly.pdbx_seq_one_letter_code
_entity_poly.pdbx_strand_id
1 'polypeptide(L)'
;MTLVEQLEKLDESVLAALVNPDALDEQWLSEQLQTRAHLLQQLIEQGSVSEHDSAALIQRSRQLKASAEAVKQQLGDKLKSMKKGRRSVQAYQTVKRN
;
A
#
# COMPACT_ATOMS: atom_id res chain seq x y z
N MET A 1 -18.03 -2.75 18.22
CA MET A 1 -16.99 -2.05 17.45
C MET A 1 -17.71 -1.16 16.44
N THR A 2 -17.45 0.14 16.45
CA THR A 2 -18.08 1.09 15.52
C THR A 2 -17.52 0.95 14.10
N LEU A 3 -18.16 1.53 13.09
CA LEU A 3 -17.61 1.56 11.72
C LEU A 3 -16.29 2.33 11.65
N VAL A 4 -16.16 3.41 12.44
CA VAL A 4 -14.93 4.22 12.52
C VAL A 4 -13.78 3.41 13.12
N GLU A 5 -14.02 2.65 14.19
CA GLU A 5 -13.03 1.75 14.80
C GLU A 5 -12.63 0.60 13.87
N GLN A 6 -13.57 0.07 13.07
CA GLN A 6 -13.28 -0.93 12.05
C GLN A 6 -12.37 -0.38 10.96
N LEU A 7 -12.67 0.82 10.46
CA LEU A 7 -11.83 1.51 9.48
C LEU A 7 -10.44 1.82 10.04
N GLU A 8 -10.35 2.26 11.29
CA GLU A 8 -9.08 2.55 11.93
C GLU A 8 -8.18 1.32 12.02
N LYS A 9 -8.67 0.21 12.56
CA LYS A 9 -7.89 -1.05 12.64
C LYS A 9 -7.49 -1.58 11.28
N LEU A 10 -8.37 -1.45 10.29
CA LEU A 10 -8.10 -1.86 8.92
C LEU A 10 -6.99 -0.98 8.30
N ASP A 11 -7.10 0.34 8.47
CA ASP A 11 -6.10 1.30 7.98
C ASP A 11 -4.72 1.04 8.63
N GLU A 12 -4.67 0.76 9.93
CA GLU A 12 -3.44 0.40 10.65
C GLU A 12 -2.81 -0.89 10.11
N SER A 13 -3.62 -1.92 9.89
CA SER A 13 -3.17 -3.21 9.34
C SER A 13 -2.58 -3.03 7.93
N VAL A 14 -3.26 -2.28 7.07
CA VAL A 14 -2.78 -1.99 5.71
C VAL A 14 -1.49 -1.15 5.76
N LEU A 15 -1.42 -0.13 6.61
CA LEU A 15 -0.21 0.68 6.79
C LEU A 15 0.97 -0.18 7.25
N ALA A 16 0.76 -1.08 8.22
CA ALA A 16 1.78 -1.99 8.70
C ALA A 16 2.29 -2.93 7.60
N ALA A 17 1.39 -3.47 6.78
CA ALA A 17 1.77 -4.33 5.65
C ALA A 17 2.60 -3.57 4.59
N LEU A 18 2.28 -2.30 4.35
CA LEU A 18 3.03 -1.45 3.40
C LEU A 18 4.46 -1.13 3.87
N VAL A 19 4.81 -1.31 5.14
CA VAL A 19 6.20 -1.13 5.63
C VAL A 19 7.15 -2.16 5.02
N ASN A 20 6.67 -3.37 4.73
CA ASN A 20 7.48 -4.43 4.15
C ASN A 20 6.91 -4.89 2.79
N PRO A 21 7.17 -4.13 1.70
CA PRO A 21 6.57 -4.40 0.41
C PRO A 21 7.02 -5.71 -0.24
N ASP A 22 8.14 -6.31 0.21
CA ASP A 22 8.61 -7.60 -0.30
C ASP A 22 7.78 -8.79 0.21
N ALA A 23 7.08 -8.63 1.34
CA ALA A 23 6.19 -9.63 1.92
C ALA A 23 4.70 -9.31 1.68
N LEU A 24 4.43 -8.30 0.85
CA LEU A 24 3.07 -7.83 0.60
C LEU A 24 2.33 -8.81 -0.30
N ASP A 25 1.29 -9.42 0.25
CA ASP A 25 0.35 -10.26 -0.50
C ASP A 25 -0.65 -9.35 -1.24
N GLU A 26 -0.61 -9.40 -2.57
CA GLU A 26 -1.46 -8.62 -3.46
C GLU A 26 -2.95 -8.98 -3.30
N GLN A 27 -3.26 -10.26 -3.14
CA GLN A 27 -4.64 -10.71 -3.01
C GLN A 27 -5.21 -10.24 -1.67
N TRP A 28 -4.46 -10.44 -0.59
CA TRP A 28 -4.84 -9.92 0.73
C TRP A 28 -5.05 -8.41 0.71
N LEU A 29 -4.13 -7.64 0.11
CA LEU A 29 -4.24 -6.19 0.04
C LEU A 29 -5.50 -5.76 -0.73
N SER A 30 -5.78 -6.41 -1.86
CA SER A 30 -7.00 -6.17 -2.64
C SER A 30 -8.27 -6.39 -1.81
N GLU A 31 -8.34 -7.49 -1.06
CA GLU A 31 -9.45 -7.83 -0.16
C GLU A 31 -9.61 -6.78 0.96
N GLN A 32 -8.51 -6.32 1.56
CA GLN A 32 -8.55 -5.26 2.57
C GLN A 32 -9.05 -3.94 2.00
N LEU A 33 -8.61 -3.55 0.79
CA LEU A 33 -9.05 -2.32 0.14
C LEU A 33 -10.54 -2.36 -0.25
N GLN A 34 -11.03 -3.52 -0.68
CA GLN A 34 -12.47 -3.72 -0.94
C GLN A 34 -13.28 -3.62 0.34
N THR A 35 -12.81 -4.25 1.43
CA THR A 35 -13.44 -4.15 2.75
C THR A 35 -13.48 -2.71 3.23
N ARG A 36 -12.39 -1.97 3.05
CA ARG A 36 -12.30 -0.54 3.38
C ARG A 36 -13.31 0.29 2.60
N ALA A 37 -13.43 0.05 1.29
CA ALA A 37 -14.41 0.74 0.45
C ALA A 37 -15.85 0.47 0.91
N HIS A 38 -16.15 -0.78 1.28
CA HIS A 38 -17.46 -1.15 1.79
C HIS A 38 -17.79 -0.45 3.12
N LEU A 39 -16.84 -0.44 4.07
CA LEU A 39 -17.01 0.23 5.36
C LEU A 39 -17.19 1.75 5.21
N LEU A 40 -16.45 2.38 4.31
CA LEU A 40 -16.62 3.80 3.99
C LEU A 40 -18.00 4.08 3.40
N GLN A 41 -18.47 3.23 2.49
CA GLN A 41 -19.80 3.36 1.90
C GLN A 41 -20.89 3.28 2.98
N GLN A 42 -20.81 2.30 3.88
CA GLN A 42 -21.74 2.16 5.00
C GLN A 42 -21.70 3.39 5.93
N LEU A 43 -20.51 3.93 6.19
CA LEU A 43 -20.34 5.10 7.03
C LEU A 43 -20.99 6.35 6.41
N ILE A 44 -20.85 6.52 5.09
CA ILE A 44 -21.48 7.60 4.32
C ILE A 44 -23.02 7.45 4.36
N GLU A 45 -23.53 6.23 4.17
CA GLU A 45 -24.97 5.94 4.19
C GLU A 45 -25.62 6.17 5.56
N GLN A 46 -24.89 5.91 6.66
CA GLN A 46 -25.37 6.19 8.02
C GLN A 46 -25.45 7.68 8.34
N GLY A 47 -24.74 8.54 7.60
CA GLY A 47 -24.82 10.00 7.70
C GLY A 47 -24.45 10.59 9.07
N SER A 48 -23.87 9.80 9.97
CA SER A 48 -23.65 10.13 11.38
C SER A 48 -22.17 9.99 11.76
N VAL A 49 -21.34 10.80 11.11
CA VAL A 49 -19.91 10.92 11.41
C VAL A 49 -19.66 12.28 12.03
N SER A 50 -18.97 12.31 13.17
CA SER A 50 -18.56 13.59 13.75
C SER A 50 -17.55 14.30 12.84
N GLU A 51 -17.44 15.62 12.96
CA GLU A 51 -16.42 16.38 12.23
C GLU A 51 -15.01 15.92 12.58
N HIS A 52 -14.78 15.58 13.86
CA HIS A 52 -13.51 15.05 14.34
C HIS A 52 -13.15 13.72 13.68
N ASP A 53 -14.08 12.77 13.64
CA ASP A 53 -13.87 11.46 13.02
C ASP A 53 -13.67 11.57 11.51
N SER A 54 -14.38 12.50 10.87
CA SER A 54 -14.23 12.79 9.44
C SER A 54 -12.84 13.33 9.13
N ALA A 55 -12.33 14.28 9.93
CA ALA A 55 -10.98 14.82 9.77
C ALA A 55 -9.91 13.73 9.96
N ALA A 56 -10.06 12.87 10.98
CA ALA A 56 -9.16 11.75 11.23
C ALA A 56 -9.16 10.73 10.07
N LEU A 57 -10.34 10.38 9.52
CA LEU A 57 -10.48 9.49 8.36
C LEU A 57 -9.81 10.06 7.10
N ILE A 58 -9.95 11.37 6.87
CA ILE A 58 -9.28 12.05 5.75
C ILE A 58 -7.76 11.99 5.93
N GLN A 59 -7.27 12.25 7.15
CA GLN A 59 -5.84 12.20 7.44
C GLN A 59 -5.26 10.79 7.22
N ARG A 60 -5.92 9.74 7.73
CA ARG A 60 -5.49 8.34 7.49
C ARG A 60 -5.52 7.98 6.01
N SER A 61 -6.53 8.42 5.27
CA SER A 61 -6.61 8.21 3.82
C SER A 61 -5.44 8.87 3.08
N ARG A 62 -5.03 10.07 3.48
CA ARG A 62 -3.84 10.75 2.91
C ARG A 62 -2.56 10.00 3.24
N GLN A 63 -2.43 9.49 4.46
CA GLN A 63 -1.28 8.70 4.88
C GLN A 63 -1.16 7.40 4.08
N LEU A 64 -2.24 6.63 3.94
CA LEU A 64 -2.30 5.42 3.12
C LEU A 64 -1.85 5.68 1.68
N LYS A 65 -2.34 6.77 1.07
CA LYS A 65 -1.94 7.16 -0.29
C LYS A 65 -0.45 7.47 -0.37
N ALA A 66 0.08 8.24 0.58
CA ALA A 66 1.50 8.58 0.61
C ALA A 66 2.39 7.35 0.76
N SER A 67 2.02 6.42 1.66
CA SER A 67 2.72 5.15 1.84
C SER A 67 2.67 4.27 0.58
N ALA A 68 1.52 4.18 -0.09
CA ALA A 68 1.38 3.41 -1.33
C ALA A 68 2.27 3.97 -2.46
N GLU A 69 2.33 5.29 -2.62
CA GLU A 69 3.23 5.91 -3.62
C GLU A 69 4.71 5.69 -3.26
N ALA A 70 5.07 5.77 -1.98
CA ALA A 70 6.44 5.47 -1.53
C ALA A 70 6.83 4.02 -1.84
N VAL A 71 5.95 3.06 -1.55
CA VAL A 71 6.15 1.63 -1.88
C VAL A 71 6.31 1.43 -3.38
N LYS A 72 5.44 2.02 -4.20
CA LYS A 72 5.53 1.97 -5.66
C LYS A 72 6.89 2.49 -6.17
N GLN A 73 7.35 3.61 -5.62
CA GLN A 73 8.65 4.17 -5.96
C GLN A 73 9.80 3.22 -5.58
N GLN A 74 9.78 2.68 -4.35
CA GLN A 74 10.78 1.74 -3.85
C GLN A 74 10.86 0.47 -4.72
N LEU A 75 9.72 -0.15 -5.04
CA LEU A 75 9.65 -1.33 -5.91
C LEU A 75 10.14 -1.00 -7.33
N GLY A 76 9.76 0.17 -7.85
CA GLY A 76 10.23 0.66 -9.15
C GLY A 76 11.75 0.80 -9.21
N ASP A 77 12.37 1.33 -8.16
CA ASP A 77 13.82 1.51 -8.09
C ASP A 77 14.55 0.17 -7.90
N LYS A 78 13.96 -0.77 -7.14
CA LYS A 78 14.45 -2.16 -7.03
C LYS A 78 14.43 -2.88 -8.39
N LEU A 79 13.36 -2.71 -9.17
CA LEU A 79 13.28 -3.27 -10.53
C LEU A 79 14.36 -2.71 -11.47
N LYS A 80 14.64 -1.39 -11.37
CA LYS A 80 15.71 -0.76 -12.16
C LYS A 80 17.09 -1.32 -11.78
N SER A 81 17.37 -1.47 -10.49
CA SER A 81 18.66 -1.99 -10.01
C SER A 81 18.89 -3.44 -10.44
N MET A 82 17.86 -4.29 -10.37
CA MET A 82 17.91 -5.67 -10.85
C MET A 82 18.19 -5.75 -12.35
N LYS A 83 17.53 -4.92 -13.17
CA LYS A 83 17.77 -4.85 -14.62
C LYS A 83 19.20 -4.40 -14.94
N LYS A 84 19.74 -3.44 -14.17
CA LYS A 84 21.15 -3.02 -14.30
C LYS A 84 22.11 -4.17 -13.99
N GLY A 85 21.90 -4.87 -12.87
CA GLY A 85 22.70 -6.04 -12.49
C GLY A 85 22.70 -7.13 -13.58
N ARG A 86 21.53 -7.46 -14.13
CA ARG A 86 21.41 -8.45 -15.23
C ARG A 86 22.21 -8.04 -16.47
N ARG A 87 22.14 -6.76 -16.87
CA ARG A 87 22.92 -6.24 -18.00
C ARG A 87 24.43 -6.33 -17.76
N SER A 88 24.89 -5.99 -16.55
CA SER A 88 26.31 -6.09 -16.18
C SER A 88 26.82 -7.54 -16.21
N VAL A 89 26.04 -8.50 -15.69
CA VAL A 89 26.40 -9.93 -15.72
C VAL A 89 26.46 -10.46 -17.16
N GLN A 90 25.49 -10.10 -18.01
CA GLN A 90 25.50 -10.48 -19.42
C GLN A 90 26.72 -9.94 -20.15
N ALA A 91 27.06 -8.65 -19.97
CA ALA A 91 28.24 -8.06 -20.58
C ALA A 91 29.53 -8.78 -20.15
N TYR A 92 29.67 -9.11 -18.85
CA TYR A 92 30.81 -9.86 -18.35
C TYR A 92 30.91 -11.27 -18.94
N GLN A 93 29.79 -11.99 -19.05
CA GLN A 93 29.77 -13.32 -19.67
C GLN A 93 30.13 -13.29 -21.15
N THR A 94 29.71 -12.26 -21.88
CA THR A 94 30.09 -12.06 -23.30
C THR A 94 31.59 -11.81 -23.44
N VAL A 95 32.18 -10.98 -22.58
CA VAL A 95 33.63 -10.73 -22.59
C VAL A 95 34.43 -11.98 -22.18
N LYS A 96 33.95 -12.79 -21.24
CA LYS A 96 34.64 -14.01 -20.78
C LYS A 96 34.60 -15.17 -21.80
N ARG A 97 33.59 -15.20 -22.68
CA ARG A 97 33.42 -16.25 -23.71
C ARG A 97 34.17 -15.98 -25.01
N ASN A 98 34.55 -14.73 -25.25
CA ASN A 98 35.41 -14.31 -26.36
C ASN A 98 36.87 -14.24 -25.92
#